data_AF-A0A6V8N9W8-F1
#
_entry.id   AF-A0A6V8N9W8-F1
#
_cell.length_a   1.000
_cell.length_b   1.000
_cell.length_c   1.000
_cell.angle_alpha   90.00
_cell.angle_beta   90.00
_cell.angle_gamma   90.00
#
_symmetry.space_group_name_H-M   'P 1'
#
loop_
_entity.id
_entity.type
_entity.pdbx_description
1 polymer ?
#
loop_
_entity_poly.entity_id
_entity_poly.type
_entity_poly.pdbx_seq_one_letter_code
_entity_poly.pdbx_strand_id
1 'polypeptide(L)'
;MKEAIVRSRIDAAKKVEVEAILGALGLSTSDAIRLFINQVILEKGLPFKVKLPEEASEAHDAWFRRQVESAVAKADDPETVFTPHGDVMKRFNSEQGDRRTKKKGIVS
;
A
#
# COMPACT_ATOMS: atom_id res chain seq x y z
N MET A 1 -24.26 -21.16 -6.93
CA MET A 1 -23.19 -20.17 -6.69
C MET A 1 -22.84 -20.21 -5.21
N LYS A 2 -21.57 -20.12 -4.82
CA LYS A 2 -21.21 -20.03 -3.40
C LYS A 2 -21.48 -18.59 -2.94
N GLU A 3 -22.35 -18.45 -1.95
CA GLU A 3 -22.58 -17.17 -1.30
C GLU A 3 -21.41 -16.85 -0.37
N ALA A 4 -20.96 -15.60 -0.38
CA ALA A 4 -19.92 -15.09 0.50
C ALA A 4 -20.49 -13.92 1.32
N ILE A 5 -20.25 -13.94 2.63
CA ILE A 5 -20.77 -12.93 3.56
C ILE A 5 -19.64 -11.95 3.91
N VAL A 6 -19.89 -10.65 3.73
CA VAL A 6 -18.99 -9.59 4.17
C VAL A 6 -19.48 -9.06 5.52
N ARG A 7 -18.62 -9.11 6.55
CA ARG A 7 -18.88 -8.54 7.88
C ARG A 7 -17.73 -7.59 8.26
N SER A 8 -18.07 -6.39 8.68
CA SER A 8 -17.11 -5.38 9.14
C SER A 8 -17.66 -4.65 10.37
N ARG A 9 -16.75 -4.16 11.22
CA ARG A 9 -17.10 -3.29 12.34
C ARG A 9 -17.07 -1.84 11.88
N ILE A 10 -18.13 -1.10 12.18
CA ILE A 10 -18.23 0.32 11.94
C ILE A 10 -18.76 1.02 13.18
N ASP A 11 -18.44 2.30 13.31
CA ASP A 11 -19.01 3.15 14.35
C ASP A 11 -20.52 3.29 14.14
N ALA A 12 -21.29 3.21 15.24
CA ALA A 12 -22.74 3.27 15.19
C ALA A 12 -23.26 4.61 14.66
N ALA A 13 -22.61 5.73 15.00
CA ALA A 13 -22.99 7.05 14.49
C ALA A 13 -22.75 7.13 12.98
N LYS A 14 -21.61 6.60 12.50
CA LYS A 14 -21.30 6.55 11.06
C LYS A 14 -22.29 5.69 10.28
N LYS A 15 -22.77 4.57 10.87
CA LYS A 15 -23.80 3.73 10.25
C LYS A 15 -25.07 4.54 9.97
N VAL A 16 -25.56 5.27 10.97
CA VAL A 16 -26.78 6.06 10.87
C VAL A 16 -26.63 7.16 9.80
N GLU A 17 -25.49 7.85 9.81
CA GLU A 17 -25.20 8.89 8.82
C GLU A 17 -25.17 8.34 7.38
N VAL A 18 -24.45 7.23 7.16
CA VAL A 18 -24.37 6.58 5.85
C VAL A 18 -25.75 6.09 5.39
N GLU A 19 -26.56 5.51 6.27
CA GLU A 19 -27.91 5.05 5.93
C GLU A 19 -28.83 6.21 5.51
N ALA A 20 -28.72 7.38 6.13
CA ALA A 20 -29.47 8.56 5.73
C ALA A 20 -29.06 9.07 4.33
N ILE A 21 -27.75 9.16 4.08
CA ILE A 21 -27.20 9.63 2.79
C ILE A 21 -27.58 8.66 1.67
N LEU A 22 -27.36 7.36 1.86
CA LEU A 22 -27.69 6.35 0.86
C LEU A 22 -29.20 6.22 0.65
N GLY A 23 -30.00 6.37 1.71
CA GLY A 23 -31.46 6.38 1.62
C GLY A 23 -31.98 7.52 0.75
N ALA A 24 -31.38 8.72 0.83
CA ALA A 24 -31.71 9.83 -0.05
C ALA A 24 -31.38 9.55 -1.54
N LEU A 25 -30.43 8.64 -1.79
CA LEU A 25 -30.07 8.16 -3.12
C LEU A 25 -30.86 6.91 -3.56
N GLY A 26 -31.78 6.41 -2.73
CA GLY A 26 -32.55 5.21 -3.00
C GLY A 26 -31.74 3.90 -2.90
N LEU A 27 -30.63 3.92 -2.16
CA LEU A 27 -29.73 2.78 -2.01
C LEU A 27 -29.72 2.27 -0.57
N SER A 28 -29.64 0.94 -0.41
CA SER A 28 -29.28 0.35 0.87
C SER A 28 -27.75 0.32 1.05
N THR A 29 -27.30 0.21 2.30
CA THR A 29 -25.87 0.01 2.63
C THR A 29 -25.29 -1.22 1.91
N SER A 30 -26.07 -2.30 1.80
CA SER A 30 -25.67 -3.52 1.09
C SER A 30 -25.45 -3.27 -0.40
N ASP A 31 -26.30 -2.45 -1.03
CA ASP A 31 -26.18 -2.14 -2.46
C ASP A 31 -24.96 -1.25 -2.72
N ALA A 32 -24.73 -0.26 -1.86
CA ALA A 32 -23.54 0.57 -1.93
C ALA A 32 -22.24 -0.26 -1.78
N ILE A 33 -22.20 -1.22 -0.87
CA ILE A 33 -21.03 -2.11 -0.70
C ILE A 33 -20.83 -3.00 -1.94
N ARG A 34 -21.90 -3.52 -2.54
CA ARG A 34 -21.81 -4.31 -3.79
C ARG A 34 -21.27 -3.46 -4.94
N LEU A 35 -21.77 -2.23 -5.09
CA LEU A 35 -21.29 -1.29 -6.10
C LEU A 35 -19.81 -0.97 -5.91
N PHE A 36 -19.39 -0.70 -4.68
CA PHE A 36 -17.99 -0.46 -4.35
C PHE A 36 -17.08 -1.63 -4.77
N ILE A 37 -17.45 -2.86 -4.43
CA ILE A 37 -16.68 -4.06 -4.81
C ILE A 37 -16.60 -4.20 -6.33
N ASN A 38 -17.71 -3.96 -7.04
CA ASN A 38 -17.71 -4.01 -8.50
C ASN A 38 -16.79 -2.95 -9.10
N GLN A 39 -16.79 -1.74 -8.56
CA GLN A 39 -15.92 -0.67 -9.05
C GLN A 39 -14.44 -1.00 -8.82
N VAL A 40 -14.10 -1.61 -7.68
CA VAL A 40 -12.74 -2.10 -7.42
C VAL A 40 -12.31 -3.14 -8.46
N ILE A 41 -13.20 -4.07 -8.81
CA ILE A 41 -12.92 -5.12 -9.81
C ILE A 41 -12.74 -4.48 -11.20
N LEU A 42 -13.60 -3.54 -11.58
CA LEU A 42 -13.57 -2.88 -12.88
C LEU A 42 -12.31 -2.03 -13.05
N GLU A 43 -11.95 -1.25 -12.04
CA GLU A 43 -10.78 -0.36 -12.11
C GLU A 43 -9.46 -1.08 -11.84
N LYS A 44 -9.50 -2.32 -11.32
CA LYS A 44 -8.33 -3.04 -10.78
C LYS A 44 -7.56 -2.18 -9.76
N GLY A 45 -8.31 -1.42 -8.97
CA GLY A 45 -7.78 -0.36 -8.11
C GLY A 45 -8.84 0.18 -7.15
N LEU A 46 -8.50 1.25 -6.44
CA LEU A 46 -9.45 1.92 -5.55
C LEU A 46 -10.33 2.89 -6.36
N PRO A 47 -11.66 2.88 -6.14
CA PRO A 47 -12.64 3.64 -6.93
C PRO A 47 -12.71 5.11 -6.53
N PHE A 48 -11.63 5.62 -5.96
CA PHE A 48 -11.46 7.00 -5.55
C PHE A 48 -9.99 7.35 -5.58
N LYS A 49 -9.69 8.64 -5.79
CA LYS A 49 -8.31 9.13 -5.79
C LYS A 49 -7.72 8.99 -4.39
N VAL A 50 -6.68 8.18 -4.24
CA VAL A 50 -5.91 8.10 -3.01
C VAL A 50 -5.00 9.32 -2.93
N LYS A 51 -5.24 10.17 -1.93
CA LYS A 51 -4.38 11.33 -1.64
C LYS A 51 -3.76 11.14 -0.27
N LEU A 52 -2.45 11.32 -0.17
CA LEU A 52 -1.81 11.53 1.12
C LEU A 52 -2.13 12.96 1.61
N PRO A 53 -2.13 13.21 2.92
CA PRO A 53 -2.06 14.58 3.45
C PRO A 53 -0.88 15.31 2.80
N GLU A 54 -1.05 16.60 2.51
CA GLU A 54 -0.06 17.42 1.80
C GLU A 54 1.33 17.35 2.46
N GLU A 55 1.35 17.39 3.79
CA GLU A 55 2.54 17.26 4.65
C GLU A 55 3.31 15.93 4.45
N ALA A 56 2.59 14.85 4.19
CA ALA A 56 3.19 13.53 3.96
C ALA A 56 3.70 13.38 2.51
N SER A 57 3.14 14.14 1.56
CA SER A 57 3.59 14.17 0.17
C SER A 57 4.94 14.87 0.02
N GLU A 58 5.11 16.01 0.69
CA GLU A 58 6.36 16.78 0.59
C GLU A 58 7.56 16.03 1.19
N ALA A 59 7.37 15.41 2.36
CA ALA A 59 8.41 14.63 3.01
C ALA A 59 8.81 13.41 2.17
N HIS A 60 7.83 12.72 1.58
CA HIS A 60 8.07 11.59 0.68
C HIS A 60 8.82 12.04 -0.58
N ASP A 61 8.41 13.14 -1.21
CA ASP A 61 9.01 13.63 -2.45
C ASP A 61 10.44 14.15 -2.22
N ALA A 62 10.68 14.83 -1.09
CA ALA A 62 12.02 15.26 -0.69
C ALA A 62 12.95 14.06 -0.46
N TRP A 63 12.45 13.02 0.23
CA TRP A 63 13.20 11.78 0.40
C TRP A 63 13.50 11.10 -0.94
N PHE A 64 12.50 11.01 -1.82
CA PHE A 64 12.63 10.35 -3.12
C PHE A 64 13.64 11.08 -4.02
N ARG A 65 13.55 12.42 -4.11
CA ARG A 65 14.50 13.23 -4.89
C ARG A 65 15.94 13.06 -4.42
N ARG A 66 16.18 13.10 -3.12
CA ARG A 66 17.51 12.85 -2.55
C ARG A 66 18.05 11.47 -2.92
N GLN A 67 17.18 10.46 -2.91
CA GLN A 67 17.58 9.11 -3.26
C GLN A 67 17.91 8.98 -4.75
N VAL A 68 17.11 9.60 -5.63
CA VAL A 68 17.36 9.66 -7.07
C VAL A 68 18.67 10.38 -7.38
N GLU A 69 18.93 11.55 -6.78
CA GLU A 69 20.20 12.29 -6.96
C GLU A 69 21.40 11.42 -6.58
N SER A 70 21.32 10.72 -5.45
CA SER A 70 22.40 9.82 -5.01
C SER A 70 22.62 8.63 -5.95
N ALA A 71 21.56 8.18 -6.66
CA ALA A 71 21.64 7.08 -7.61
C ALA A 71 22.23 7.55 -8.95
N VAL A 72 21.86 8.73 -9.41
CA VAL A 72 22.42 9.34 -10.64
C VAL A 72 23.91 9.63 -10.44
N ALA A 73 24.29 10.25 -9.32
CA ALA A 73 25.70 10.53 -9.01
C ALA A 73 26.57 9.27 -8.98
N LYS A 74 26.02 8.14 -8.50
CA LYS A 74 26.72 6.84 -8.53
C LYS A 74 26.76 6.24 -9.93
N ALA A 75 25.73 6.45 -10.76
CA ALA A 75 25.72 5.93 -12.13
C ALA A 75 26.74 6.65 -13.02
N ASP A 76 26.98 7.94 -12.79
CA ASP A 76 27.95 8.76 -13.55
C ASP A 76 29.40 8.58 -13.08
N ASP A 77 29.61 7.92 -11.93
CA ASP A 77 30.95 7.63 -11.40
C ASP A 77 31.63 6.51 -12.22
N PRO A 78 32.77 6.78 -12.89
CA PRO A 78 33.48 5.80 -13.69
C PRO A 78 34.08 4.64 -12.87
N GLU A 79 34.17 4.75 -11.54
CA GLU A 79 34.59 3.64 -10.65
C GLU A 79 33.43 2.73 -10.22
N THR A 80 32.18 3.05 -10.60
CA THR A 80 31.02 2.26 -10.20
C THR A 80 31.02 0.88 -10.85
N VAL A 81 31.19 -0.13 -10.00
CA VAL A 81 31.15 -1.53 -10.41
C VAL A 81 29.70 -1.98 -10.60
N PHE A 82 29.33 -2.28 -11.85
CA PHE A 82 28.04 -2.90 -12.14
C PHE A 82 27.92 -4.25 -11.42
N THR A 83 26.96 -4.35 -10.51
CA THR A 83 26.67 -5.62 -9.84
C THR A 83 25.52 -6.32 -10.57
N PRO A 84 25.74 -7.51 -11.17
CA PRO A 84 24.68 -8.25 -11.84
C PRO A 84 23.53 -8.61 -10.89
N HIS A 85 22.31 -8.65 -11.43
CA HIS A 85 21.10 -8.93 -10.66
C HIS A 85 21.20 -10.22 -9.81
N GLY A 86 21.84 -11.26 -10.34
CA GLY A 86 22.03 -12.53 -9.62
C GLY A 86 22.85 -12.38 -8.32
N ASP A 87 23.85 -11.49 -8.31
CA ASP A 87 24.71 -11.29 -7.14
C ASP A 87 24.06 -10.37 -6.10
N VAL A 88 23.27 -9.39 -6.55
CA VAL A 88 22.40 -8.58 -5.68
C VAL A 88 21.41 -9.49 -4.94
N MET A 89 20.78 -10.44 -5.65
CA MET A 89 19.80 -11.36 -5.06
C MET A 89 20.45 -12.33 -4.05
N LYS A 90 21.67 -12.81 -4.29
CA LYS A 90 22.42 -13.63 -3.33
C LYS A 90 22.72 -12.86 -2.04
N ARG A 91 23.21 -11.61 -2.16
CA ARG A 91 23.47 -10.73 -1.00
C ARG A 91 22.19 -10.47 -0.20
N PHE A 92 21.12 -10.06 -0.87
CA PHE A 92 19.84 -9.79 -0.22
C PHE A 92 19.29 -11.01 0.53
N ASN A 93 19.33 -12.20 -0.08
CA ASN A 93 18.85 -13.42 0.57
C ASN A 93 19.70 -13.81 1.79
N SER A 94 21.02 -13.60 1.75
CA SER A 94 21.90 -13.85 2.91
C SER A 94 21.64 -12.89 4.07
N GLU A 95 21.39 -11.60 3.79
CA GLU A 95 21.09 -10.58 4.80
C GLU A 95 19.71 -10.79 5.45
N GLN A 96 18.71 -11.22 4.67
CA GLN A 96 17.37 -11.55 5.19
C GLN A 96 17.38 -12.80 6.06
N GLY A 97 18.26 -13.77 5.76
CA GLY A 97 18.51 -14.93 6.61
C GLY A 97 19.08 -14.55 7.98
N ASP A 98 20.09 -13.68 8.00
CA ASP A 98 20.77 -13.22 9.24
C ASP A 98 19.87 -12.31 10.11
N ARG A 99 19.01 -11.50 9.49
CA ARG A 99 18.00 -10.72 10.22
C ARG A 99 16.94 -11.61 10.87
N ARG A 100 16.61 -12.77 10.27
CA ARG A 100 15.66 -13.74 10.84
C ARG A 100 16.25 -14.53 12.01
N THR A 101 17.54 -14.85 11.99
CA THR A 101 18.23 -15.56 13.09
C THR A 101 18.46 -14.63 14.30
N LYS A 102 18.89 -13.36 14.08
CA LYS A 102 19.00 -12.36 15.16
C LYS A 102 17.67 -12.05 15.84
N LYS A 103 16.55 -12.03 15.10
CA LYS A 103 15.22 -11.82 15.70
C LYS A 103 14.75 -12.99 16.58
N LYS A 104 15.24 -14.22 16.34
CA LYS A 104 14.97 -15.38 17.20
C LYS A 104 15.84 -15.41 18.46
N GLY A 105 17.05 -14.84 18.43
CA GLY A 105 17.95 -14.77 19.59
C GLY A 105 17.65 -13.65 20.59
N ILE A 106 16.77 -12.70 20.27
CA ILE A 106 16.36 -11.60 21.16
C ILE A 106 15.09 -11.97 21.98
N VAL A 107 14.45 -13.10 21.70
CA VAL A 107 13.23 -13.58 22.39
C VAL A 107 13.49 -14.87 23.18
N SER A 108 14.68 -15.02 23.76
CA SER A 108 14.98 -16.05 24.77
C SER A 108 15.70 -15.43 25.95
#